data_AF-A0A7D9I6Q0-F1
#
_entry.id   AF-A0A7D9I6Q0-F1
#
_cell.length_a   1.000
_cell.length_b   1.000
_cell.length_c   1.000
_cell.angle_alpha   90.00
_cell.angle_beta   90.00
_cell.angle_gamma   90.00
#
_symmetry.space_group_name_H-M   'P 1'
#
loop_
_entity.id
_entity.type
_entity.pdbx_description
1 polymer ?
#
loop_
_entity_poly.entity_id
_entity_poly.type
_entity_poly.pdbx_seq_one_letter_code
_entity_poly.pdbx_strand_id
1 'polypeptide(L)'
;MKLANQCLLLFLFGFVLESAFGCKKHCAADYGSQGLPGSSCAEILKQKCDDAKDGIYWIIIGQSKPFPVFCNMEAGGWTLVFKLIAGISGGPVKTWKMPFPTYEYSLAALKTNNDFKHHYKNRIVQNWSAFKPSEARVVLYKGGKEEVVLRFNAANSNNANWFSAANVLESPWQDILSEKKNYFTIGGPCWGTGCRDFHINNVYGNCPRDVGWLSVGDSAECKWENRFPAGVKLIYSKASTHVNYNTFTIVLKTYKNITYISIIFHL
;
A
#
# COMPACT_ATOMS: atom_id res chain seq x y z
N MET A 1 32.91 -3.55 0.19
CA MET A 1 34.00 -2.60 0.53
C MET A 1 33.48 -1.20 0.24
N LYS A 2 33.66 -0.27 1.19
CA LYS A 2 33.16 1.11 1.17
C LYS A 2 33.43 1.80 -0.17
N LEU A 3 32.43 2.43 -0.78
CA LEU A 3 32.64 3.54 -1.72
C LEU A 3 33.27 4.67 -0.90
N ALA A 4 34.58 4.75 -0.91
CA ALA A 4 35.33 5.81 -0.26
C ALA A 4 35.20 7.08 -1.11
N ASN A 5 34.61 8.13 -0.53
CA ASN A 5 34.82 9.49 -0.99
C ASN A 5 36.31 9.81 -0.89
N GLN A 6 37.04 9.75 -2.00
CA GLN A 6 38.39 10.33 -2.08
C GLN A 6 38.32 11.59 -2.94
N CYS A 7 38.18 12.74 -2.27
CA CYS A 7 38.61 14.03 -2.81
C CYS A 7 40.14 14.08 -2.70
N LEU A 8 40.84 13.88 -3.82
CA LEU A 8 42.28 14.09 -3.91
C LEU A 8 42.54 15.58 -4.22
N LEU A 9 42.96 16.35 -3.22
CA LEU A 9 43.44 17.72 -3.41
C LEU A 9 44.89 17.68 -3.92
N LEU A 10 45.10 17.96 -5.21
CA LEU A 10 46.42 18.24 -5.77
C LEU A 10 46.69 19.74 -5.65
N PHE A 11 47.56 20.12 -4.71
CA PHE A 11 48.14 21.46 -4.64
C PHE A 11 49.38 21.53 -5.53
N LEU A 12 49.31 22.22 -6.66
CA LEU A 12 50.48 22.67 -7.40
C LEU A 12 50.30 24.14 -7.80
N PHE A 13 51.19 24.98 -7.25
CA PHE A 13 51.59 26.31 -7.69
C PHE A 13 50.54 27.26 -8.31
N GLY A 14 49.99 28.14 -7.48
CA GLY A 14 49.90 29.57 -7.81
C GLY A 14 48.82 30.05 -8.78
N PHE A 15 47.88 29.21 -9.22
CA PHE A 15 46.69 29.66 -9.96
C PHE A 15 45.42 29.21 -9.25
N VAL A 16 44.62 30.18 -8.79
CA VAL A 16 43.23 29.94 -8.42
C VAL A 16 42.45 29.73 -9.72
N LEU A 17 42.41 28.49 -10.20
CA LEU A 17 41.35 28.05 -11.09
C LEU A 17 40.15 27.75 -10.19
N GLU A 18 39.17 28.65 -10.17
CA GLU A 18 37.81 28.33 -9.71
C GLU A 18 37.19 27.31 -10.67
N SER A 19 37.65 26.07 -10.58
CA SER A 19 36.87 24.94 -11.05
C SER A 19 35.81 24.68 -9.99
N ALA A 20 34.60 25.20 -10.24
CA ALA A 20 33.41 24.76 -9.56
C ALA A 20 33.12 23.29 -9.96
N PHE A 21 33.94 22.35 -9.48
CA PHE A 21 33.54 20.96 -9.36
C PHE A 21 32.57 20.85 -8.20
N GLY A 22 31.38 21.40 -8.38
CA GLY A 22 30.23 21.03 -7.57
C GLY A 22 30.06 19.53 -7.65
N CYS A 23 29.89 18.86 -6.52
CA CYS A 23 29.43 17.48 -6.46
C CYS A 23 28.11 17.36 -7.23
N LYS A 24 28.17 17.13 -8.55
CA LYS A 24 27.00 16.75 -9.33
C LYS A 24 26.59 15.38 -8.79
N LYS A 25 25.40 15.30 -8.20
CA LYS A 25 24.70 14.03 -7.95
C LYS A 25 24.77 13.24 -9.27
N HIS A 26 25.50 12.13 -9.27
CA HIS A 26 25.48 11.21 -10.39
C HIS A 26 24.12 10.51 -10.34
N CYS A 27 23.21 10.92 -11.22
CA CYS A 27 21.93 10.27 -11.45
C CYS A 27 22.07 9.38 -12.70
N ALA A 28 21.14 8.45 -12.93
CA ALA A 28 21.10 7.66 -14.16
C ALA A 28 19.69 7.70 -14.78
N ALA A 29 19.60 7.95 -16.08
CA ALA A 29 18.32 8.06 -16.79
C ALA A 29 17.57 6.71 -16.83
N ASP A 30 18.30 5.60 -16.91
CA ASP A 30 17.77 4.23 -16.90
C ASP A 30 17.58 3.65 -15.48
N TYR A 31 17.84 4.44 -14.43
CA TYR A 31 17.62 4.00 -13.05
C TYR A 31 16.13 3.67 -12.82
N GLY A 32 15.88 2.53 -12.18
CA GLY A 32 14.56 1.92 -12.04
C GLY A 32 14.14 1.05 -13.23
N SER A 33 15.03 0.75 -14.17
CA SER A 33 14.81 -0.24 -15.24
C SER A 33 15.15 -1.65 -14.79
N GLN A 34 14.80 -2.67 -15.58
CA GLN A 34 15.15 -4.06 -15.26
C GLN A 34 16.67 -4.30 -15.19
N GLY A 35 17.45 -3.60 -16.02
CA GLY A 35 18.92 -3.69 -16.04
C GLY A 35 19.59 -2.88 -14.94
N LEU A 36 18.94 -1.81 -14.46
CA LEU A 36 19.41 -0.97 -13.37
C LEU A 36 18.28 -0.69 -12.35
N PRO A 37 17.85 -1.70 -11.58
CA PRO A 37 16.74 -1.56 -10.64
C PRO A 37 17.15 -0.79 -9.38
N GLY A 38 16.20 -0.09 -8.77
CA GLY A 38 16.42 0.49 -7.43
C GLY A 38 16.07 -0.50 -6.31
N SER A 39 16.36 -0.17 -5.06
CA SER A 39 15.88 -0.95 -3.90
C SER A 39 14.42 -0.64 -3.54
N SER A 40 13.92 0.52 -3.95
CA SER A 40 12.54 0.98 -3.72
C SER A 40 12.15 2.10 -4.69
N CYS A 41 10.86 2.38 -4.81
CA CYS A 41 10.38 3.55 -5.54
C CYS A 41 10.93 4.88 -4.99
N ALA A 42 11.11 4.98 -3.67
CA ALA A 42 11.65 6.15 -3.00
C ALA A 42 13.12 6.41 -3.37
N GLU A 43 13.91 5.36 -3.51
CA GLU A 43 15.30 5.47 -4.00
C GLU A 43 15.33 5.86 -5.48
N ILE A 44 14.48 5.24 -6.31
CA ILE A 44 14.40 5.55 -7.74
C ILE A 44 14.07 7.03 -7.94
N LEU A 45 13.09 7.55 -7.21
CA LEU A 45 12.73 8.97 -7.24
C LEU A 45 13.92 9.91 -6.93
N LYS A 46 14.88 9.47 -6.10
CA LYS A 46 16.06 10.28 -5.72
C LYS A 46 17.22 10.18 -6.70
N GLN A 47 17.35 9.07 -7.42
CA GLN A 47 18.53 8.74 -8.25
C GLN A 47 18.29 8.84 -9.76
N LYS A 48 17.04 8.88 -10.21
CA LYS A 48 16.73 9.09 -11.63
C LYS A 48 17.06 10.52 -12.04
N CYS A 49 17.66 10.70 -13.23
CA CYS A 49 18.03 12.04 -13.72
C CYS A 49 16.84 12.89 -14.16
N ASP A 50 15.81 12.24 -14.67
CA ASP A 50 14.59 12.90 -15.13
C ASP A 50 13.56 12.90 -14.00
N ASP A 51 12.57 13.81 -14.10
CA ASP A 51 11.41 13.81 -13.23
C ASP A 51 10.70 12.45 -13.28
N ALA A 52 10.96 11.60 -12.29
CA ALA A 52 10.29 10.32 -12.17
C ALA A 52 8.79 10.55 -11.99
N LYS A 53 7.99 9.98 -12.90
CA LYS A 53 6.52 10.04 -12.87
C LYS A 53 5.94 8.73 -12.37
N ASP A 54 4.67 8.76 -11.99
CA ASP A 54 3.90 7.58 -11.67
C ASP A 54 4.00 6.54 -12.78
N GLY A 55 4.28 5.29 -12.43
CA GLY A 55 4.50 4.28 -13.45
C GLY A 55 5.06 2.97 -12.92
N ILE A 56 5.35 2.07 -13.85
CA ILE A 56 5.96 0.78 -13.53
C ILE A 56 7.48 0.92 -13.59
N TYR A 57 8.14 0.54 -12.51
CA TYR A 57 9.58 0.48 -12.39
C TYR A 57 10.01 -0.88 -11.87
N TRP A 58 11.30 -1.16 -11.96
CA TRP A 58 11.89 -2.39 -11.48
C TRP A 58 12.68 -2.13 -10.20
N ILE A 59 12.45 -2.98 -9.21
CA ILE A 59 13.18 -2.96 -7.95
C ILE A 59 13.82 -4.31 -7.65
N ILE A 60 14.79 -4.29 -6.74
CA ILE A 60 15.47 -5.47 -6.22
C ILE A 60 15.53 -5.40 -4.69
N ILE A 61 15.23 -6.51 -4.02
CA ILE A 61 15.38 -6.61 -2.56
C ILE A 61 16.37 -7.73 -2.22
N GLY A 62 17.36 -7.45 -1.37
CA GLY A 62 18.40 -8.41 -1.00
C GLY A 62 19.11 -8.99 -2.24
N GLN A 63 19.29 -10.31 -2.26
CA GLN A 63 19.91 -11.05 -3.37
C GLN A 63 18.88 -11.61 -4.38
N SER A 64 17.67 -11.05 -4.42
CA SER A 64 16.60 -11.59 -5.28
C SER A 64 16.70 -11.09 -6.73
N LYS A 65 16.02 -11.75 -7.66
CA LYS A 65 15.90 -11.24 -9.04
C LYS A 65 15.08 -9.95 -9.06
N PRO A 66 15.41 -8.96 -9.90
CA PRO A 66 14.59 -7.76 -10.08
C PRO A 66 13.14 -8.12 -10.45
N PHE A 67 12.20 -7.29 -10.02
CA PHE A 67 10.77 -7.47 -10.30
C PHE A 67 10.07 -6.12 -10.47
N PRO A 68 8.99 -6.06 -11.28
CA PRO A 68 8.28 -4.82 -11.54
C PRO A 68 7.32 -4.47 -10.40
N VAL A 69 7.20 -3.18 -10.11
CA VAL A 69 6.26 -2.60 -9.15
C VAL A 69 5.68 -1.32 -9.73
N PHE A 70 4.45 -0.98 -9.32
CA PHE A 70 3.94 0.37 -9.55
C PHE A 70 4.53 1.30 -8.48
N CYS A 71 5.11 2.41 -8.95
CA CYS A 71 5.60 3.49 -8.13
C CYS A 71 4.69 4.71 -8.28
N ASN A 72 4.13 5.18 -7.15
CA ASN A 72 3.50 6.49 -7.07
C ASN A 72 4.60 7.51 -6.72
N MET A 73 5.22 8.08 -7.74
CA MET A 73 6.34 9.01 -7.64
C MET A 73 5.86 10.41 -7.24
N GLU A 74 4.69 10.83 -7.73
CA GLU A 74 4.12 12.16 -7.44
C GLU A 74 3.78 12.32 -5.95
N ALA A 75 3.41 11.23 -5.27
CA ALA A 75 3.16 11.22 -3.83
C ALA A 75 4.41 10.86 -2.99
N GLY A 76 5.61 10.90 -3.57
CA GLY A 76 6.88 10.72 -2.86
C GLY A 76 7.57 9.37 -3.07
N GLY A 77 7.17 8.56 -4.05
CA GLY A 77 7.85 7.29 -4.37
C GLY A 77 7.34 6.11 -3.53
N TRP A 78 6.02 5.92 -3.48
CA TRP A 78 5.40 4.76 -2.81
C TRP A 78 5.45 3.52 -3.69
N THR A 79 5.76 2.37 -3.07
CA THR A 79 5.86 1.08 -3.74
C THR A 79 4.60 0.26 -3.54
N LEU A 80 3.87 -0.08 -4.62
CA LEU A 80 2.72 -0.99 -4.54
C LEU A 80 3.16 -2.40 -4.14
N VAL A 81 2.57 -2.95 -3.08
CA VAL A 81 2.89 -4.31 -2.59
C VAL A 81 1.72 -5.28 -2.63
N PHE A 82 0.49 -4.76 -2.58
CA PHE A 82 -0.71 -5.57 -2.55
C PHE A 82 -1.89 -4.79 -3.15
N LYS A 83 -2.76 -5.48 -3.88
CA LYS A 83 -3.97 -4.89 -4.46
C LYS A 83 -5.10 -5.92 -4.52
N LEU A 84 -6.23 -5.58 -3.90
CA LEU A 84 -7.44 -6.40 -3.94
C LEU A 84 -8.46 -5.77 -4.87
N ILE A 85 -9.10 -6.60 -5.68
CA ILE A 85 -10.13 -6.20 -6.62
C ILE A 85 -11.48 -6.57 -6.02
N ALA A 86 -12.37 -5.60 -5.89
CA ALA A 86 -13.70 -5.89 -5.40
C ALA A 86 -14.51 -6.73 -6.39
N GLY A 87 -15.36 -7.63 -5.88
CA GLY A 87 -16.12 -8.62 -6.65
C GLY A 87 -15.31 -9.82 -7.13
N ILE A 88 -14.03 -9.93 -6.77
CA ILE A 88 -13.19 -11.09 -7.07
C ILE A 88 -13.04 -11.95 -5.81
N SER A 89 -13.23 -13.26 -5.94
CA SER A 89 -13.06 -14.22 -4.85
C SER A 89 -11.59 -14.45 -4.53
N GLY A 90 -11.27 -14.90 -3.32
CA GLY A 90 -9.90 -15.30 -2.97
C GLY A 90 -9.44 -14.99 -1.56
N GLY A 91 -10.29 -14.41 -0.70
CA GLY A 91 -9.97 -14.06 0.69
C GLY A 91 -8.82 -13.04 0.80
N PRO A 92 -9.08 -11.79 1.21
CA PRO A 92 -8.03 -10.79 1.38
C PRO A 92 -6.85 -11.26 2.25
N VAL A 93 -7.13 -11.79 3.44
CA VAL A 93 -6.11 -12.32 4.36
C VAL A 93 -5.43 -13.55 3.83
N LYS A 94 -6.19 -14.44 3.17
CA LYS A 94 -5.61 -15.62 2.53
C LYS A 94 -4.56 -15.16 1.53
N THR A 95 -4.92 -14.21 0.65
CA THR A 95 -3.99 -13.69 -0.34
C THR A 95 -2.78 -13.02 0.33
N TRP A 96 -2.99 -12.19 1.34
CA TRP A 96 -1.94 -11.51 2.12
C TRP A 96 -0.94 -12.50 2.74
N LYS A 97 -1.44 -13.52 3.44
CA LYS A 97 -0.65 -14.49 4.20
C LYS A 97 0.00 -15.61 3.37
N MET A 98 -0.37 -15.80 2.10
CA MET A 98 0.27 -16.84 1.27
C MET A 98 1.80 -16.68 1.26
N PRO A 99 2.58 -17.78 1.32
CA PRO A 99 4.03 -17.69 1.40
C PRO A 99 4.69 -17.25 0.09
N PHE A 100 3.93 -17.21 -1.01
CA PHE A 100 4.39 -16.81 -2.34
C PHE A 100 3.66 -15.55 -2.85
N PRO A 101 4.27 -14.79 -3.77
CA PRO A 101 3.62 -13.66 -4.43
C PRO A 101 2.54 -14.13 -5.42
N THR A 102 1.60 -13.25 -5.76
CA THR A 102 0.57 -13.47 -6.79
C THR A 102 0.67 -12.42 -7.88
N TYR A 103 0.84 -12.87 -9.12
CA TYR A 103 0.91 -12.02 -10.32
C TYR A 103 2.00 -10.93 -10.26
N GLU A 104 3.12 -11.19 -9.57
CA GLU A 104 4.21 -10.23 -9.36
C GLU A 104 4.79 -9.64 -10.64
N TYR A 105 4.91 -10.46 -11.69
CA TYR A 105 5.44 -10.06 -12.99
C TYR A 105 4.36 -9.60 -13.99
N SER A 106 3.09 -9.57 -13.58
CA SER A 106 2.00 -9.13 -14.46
C SER A 106 1.90 -7.61 -14.47
N LEU A 107 2.33 -6.98 -15.57
CA LEU A 107 2.21 -5.53 -15.75
C LEU A 107 0.74 -5.06 -15.72
N ALA A 108 -0.19 -5.92 -16.17
CA ALA A 108 -1.63 -5.64 -16.10
C ALA A 108 -2.12 -5.53 -14.66
N ALA A 109 -1.56 -6.31 -13.73
CA ALA A 109 -1.92 -6.27 -12.31
C ALA A 109 -1.51 -4.95 -11.64
N LEU A 110 -0.41 -4.36 -12.11
CA LEU A 110 0.20 -3.11 -11.60
C LEU A 110 -0.51 -1.83 -12.06
N LYS A 111 -1.36 -1.90 -13.09
CA LYS A 111 -2.14 -0.74 -13.55
C LYS A 111 -3.06 -0.21 -12.44
N THR A 112 -3.26 1.10 -12.38
CA THR A 112 -4.15 1.78 -11.42
C THR A 112 -5.64 1.71 -11.83
N ASN A 113 -6.09 0.52 -12.21
CA ASN A 113 -7.49 0.21 -12.57
C ASN A 113 -7.88 -1.20 -12.09
N ASN A 114 -9.12 -1.65 -12.34
CA ASN A 114 -9.59 -3.01 -12.04
C ASN A 114 -9.76 -3.89 -13.28
N ASP A 115 -9.12 -3.60 -14.40
CA ASP A 115 -9.28 -4.41 -15.62
C ASP A 115 -8.70 -5.82 -15.40
N PHE A 116 -7.61 -5.90 -14.66
CA PHE A 116 -7.01 -7.17 -14.25
C PHE A 116 -7.81 -7.79 -13.09
N LYS A 117 -8.62 -8.81 -13.40
CA LYS A 117 -9.58 -9.44 -12.47
C LYS A 117 -8.95 -10.45 -11.49
N HIS A 118 -7.78 -10.13 -10.95
CA HIS A 118 -7.12 -10.92 -9.91
C HIS A 118 -6.45 -10.04 -8.84
N HIS A 119 -6.30 -10.58 -7.64
CA HIS A 119 -5.56 -9.93 -6.56
C HIS A 119 -4.05 -10.01 -6.78
N TYR A 120 -3.36 -8.89 -6.60
CA TYR A 120 -1.91 -8.79 -6.72
C TYR A 120 -1.25 -8.79 -5.34
N LYS A 121 -0.11 -9.46 -5.24
CA LYS A 121 0.80 -9.38 -4.09
C LYS A 121 2.22 -9.63 -4.58
N ASN A 122 3.17 -8.79 -4.19
CA ASN A 122 4.59 -9.10 -4.43
C ASN A 122 5.29 -9.62 -3.18
N ARG A 123 6.54 -10.03 -3.37
CA ARG A 123 7.38 -10.63 -2.34
C ARG A 123 7.73 -9.72 -1.16
N ILE A 124 7.55 -8.40 -1.26
CA ILE A 124 7.86 -7.48 -0.16
C ILE A 124 7.05 -7.81 1.09
N VAL A 125 5.78 -8.20 0.94
CA VAL A 125 4.91 -8.59 2.07
C VAL A 125 5.51 -9.72 2.91
N GLN A 126 6.21 -10.67 2.27
CA GLN A 126 6.87 -11.78 2.96
C GLN A 126 8.31 -11.42 3.39
N ASN A 127 8.96 -10.53 2.65
CA ASN A 127 10.33 -10.06 2.93
C ASN A 127 10.33 -8.71 3.66
N TRP A 128 9.40 -8.54 4.60
CA TRP A 128 9.18 -7.28 5.32
C TRP A 128 10.45 -6.76 6.00
N SER A 129 11.19 -7.64 6.66
CA SER A 129 12.44 -7.31 7.36
C SER A 129 13.60 -6.94 6.44
N ALA A 130 13.56 -7.39 5.18
CA ALA A 130 14.54 -7.01 4.17
C ALA A 130 14.19 -5.64 3.55
N PHE A 131 12.90 -5.38 3.31
CA PHE A 131 12.44 -4.10 2.77
C PHE A 131 12.48 -2.97 3.82
N LYS A 132 12.10 -3.26 5.07
CA LYS A 132 12.07 -2.33 6.22
C LYS A 132 11.23 -1.07 5.95
N PRO A 133 9.92 -1.21 5.65
CA PRO A 133 9.06 -0.05 5.42
C PRO A 133 9.04 0.87 6.64
N SER A 134 9.20 2.17 6.44
CA SER A 134 9.05 3.19 7.48
C SER A 134 7.59 3.62 7.61
N GLU A 135 6.88 3.67 6.49
CA GLU A 135 5.44 3.94 6.45
C GLU A 135 4.70 2.97 5.53
N ALA A 136 3.41 2.77 5.81
CA ALA A 136 2.49 2.03 4.98
C ALA A 136 1.22 2.85 4.75
N ARG A 137 0.62 2.73 3.56
CA ARG A 137 -0.71 3.27 3.28
C ARG A 137 -1.69 2.20 2.85
N VAL A 138 -2.93 2.37 3.27
CA VAL A 138 -4.10 1.65 2.75
C VAL A 138 -4.94 2.65 1.99
N VAL A 139 -5.10 2.42 0.68
CA VAL A 139 -5.76 3.37 -0.22
C VAL A 139 -6.90 2.70 -0.97
N LEU A 140 -8.13 3.21 -0.83
CA LEU A 140 -9.27 2.77 -1.62
C LEU A 140 -9.39 3.68 -2.85
N TYR A 141 -9.50 3.07 -4.03
CA TYR A 141 -9.58 3.80 -5.29
C TYR A 141 -10.97 3.74 -5.91
N LYS A 142 -11.45 4.90 -6.35
CA LYS A 142 -12.67 5.07 -7.14
C LYS A 142 -12.34 5.71 -8.48
N GLY A 143 -12.52 4.98 -9.58
CA GLY A 143 -12.28 5.52 -10.93
C GLY A 143 -10.88 6.11 -11.09
N GLY A 144 -9.87 5.43 -10.51
CA GLY A 144 -8.47 5.87 -10.51
C GLY A 144 -8.11 6.97 -9.49
N LYS A 145 -9.08 7.49 -8.72
CA LYS A 145 -8.85 8.52 -7.70
C LYS A 145 -8.80 7.91 -6.30
N GLU A 146 -7.91 8.42 -5.46
CA GLU A 146 -7.85 8.09 -4.03
C GLU A 146 -9.10 8.64 -3.33
N GLU A 147 -9.83 7.77 -2.63
CA GLU A 147 -11.08 8.12 -1.94
C GLU A 147 -10.94 7.99 -0.42
N VAL A 148 -10.18 6.99 0.04
CA VAL A 148 -9.81 6.81 1.45
C VAL A 148 -8.33 6.54 1.50
N VAL A 149 -7.62 7.28 2.34
CA VAL A 149 -6.20 7.10 2.61
C VAL A 149 -6.02 6.95 4.12
N LEU A 150 -5.52 5.80 4.55
CA LEU A 150 -4.97 5.61 5.89
C LEU A 150 -3.46 5.51 5.77
N ARG A 151 -2.73 6.20 6.64
CA ARG A 151 -1.27 6.13 6.71
C ARG A 151 -0.85 5.63 8.07
N PHE A 152 0.15 4.76 8.08
CA PHE A 152 0.61 4.06 9.27
C PHE A 152 2.12 4.19 9.40
N ASN A 153 2.58 4.28 10.65
CA ASN A 153 3.96 4.04 11.01
C ASN A 153 4.23 2.54 10.87
N ALA A 154 5.09 2.18 9.94
CA ALA A 154 5.48 0.80 9.67
C ALA A 154 6.88 0.47 10.23
N ALA A 155 7.60 1.46 10.76
CA ALA A 155 8.90 1.26 11.35
C ALA A 155 8.81 0.28 12.53
N ASN A 156 9.79 -0.63 12.62
CA ASN A 156 9.87 -1.66 13.66
C ASN A 156 8.62 -2.57 13.77
N SER A 157 7.80 -2.64 12.72
CA SER A 157 6.64 -3.53 12.63
C SER A 157 6.94 -4.75 11.75
N ASN A 158 5.94 -5.60 11.55
CA ASN A 158 5.98 -6.75 10.64
C ASN A 158 4.69 -6.82 9.82
N ASN A 159 4.64 -7.78 8.89
CA ASN A 159 3.52 -7.98 7.98
C ASN A 159 2.19 -8.41 8.66
N ALA A 160 2.16 -8.59 9.98
CA ALA A 160 0.96 -8.94 10.74
C ALA A 160 0.46 -7.81 11.64
N ASN A 161 1.32 -6.90 12.14
CA ASN A 161 0.97 -5.92 13.17
C ASN A 161 1.05 -4.44 12.74
N TRP A 162 1.56 -4.13 11.53
CA TRP A 162 1.64 -2.76 11.04
C TRP A 162 0.27 -2.07 10.96
N PHE A 163 -0.77 -2.80 10.56
CA PHE A 163 -2.15 -2.32 10.48
C PHE A 163 -2.82 -2.42 11.85
N SER A 164 -2.62 -1.38 12.67
CA SER A 164 -3.18 -1.29 14.02
C SER A 164 -3.47 0.17 14.39
N ALA A 165 -4.34 0.38 15.38
CA ALA A 165 -4.65 1.72 15.87
C ALA A 165 -3.41 2.48 16.38
N ALA A 166 -2.50 1.78 17.05
CA ALA A 166 -1.28 2.37 17.62
C ALA A 166 -0.33 2.92 16.54
N ASN A 167 -0.45 2.43 15.30
CA ASN A 167 0.41 2.83 14.20
C ASN A 167 -0.23 3.89 13.31
N VAL A 168 -1.47 4.34 13.55
CA VAL A 168 -2.14 5.33 12.68
C VAL A 168 -1.42 6.68 12.75
N LEU A 169 -0.96 7.16 11.59
CA LEU A 169 -0.42 8.51 11.39
C LEU A 169 -1.46 9.44 10.75
N GLU A 170 -2.31 8.90 9.88
CA GLU A 170 -3.31 9.67 9.14
C GLU A 170 -4.54 8.80 8.86
N SER A 171 -5.71 9.41 8.93
CA SER A 171 -7.00 8.75 8.73
C SER A 171 -8.04 9.74 8.19
N PRO A 172 -8.98 9.30 7.34
CA PRO A 172 -10.10 10.15 6.93
C PRO A 172 -11.14 10.31 8.06
N TRP A 173 -11.06 9.48 9.10
CA TRP A 173 -11.99 9.47 10.23
C TRP A 173 -11.34 10.08 11.47
N GLN A 174 -12.01 11.11 12.00
CA GLN A 174 -11.54 11.95 13.12
C GLN A 174 -11.59 11.23 14.47
N ASP A 175 -12.51 10.27 14.59
CA ASP A 175 -12.78 9.51 15.81
C ASP A 175 -12.00 8.17 15.88
N ILE A 176 -11.18 7.87 14.85
CA ILE A 176 -10.44 6.61 14.75
C ILE A 176 -9.41 6.41 15.86
N LEU A 177 -9.05 7.44 16.62
CA LEU A 177 -8.16 7.31 17.78
C LEU A 177 -8.90 7.46 19.11
N SER A 178 -9.99 8.23 19.16
CA SER A 178 -10.75 8.48 20.39
C SER A 178 -11.74 7.36 20.73
N GLU A 179 -12.36 6.75 19.73
CA GLU A 179 -13.42 5.76 19.96
C GLU A 179 -12.89 4.38 20.36
N LYS A 180 -13.75 3.50 20.86
CA LYS A 180 -13.34 2.11 21.09
C LYS A 180 -13.24 1.33 19.78
N LYS A 181 -12.42 0.28 19.78
CA LYS A 181 -12.29 -0.67 18.66
C LYS A 181 -12.35 -2.08 19.21
N ASN A 182 -13.33 -2.87 18.78
CA ASN A 182 -13.31 -4.30 19.04
C ASN A 182 -12.46 -5.06 18.00
N TYR A 183 -12.28 -4.48 16.80
CA TYR A 183 -11.35 -4.97 15.77
C TYR A 183 -10.61 -3.82 15.10
N PHE A 184 -9.29 -3.97 14.98
CA PHE A 184 -8.43 -3.18 14.11
C PHE A 184 -7.29 -4.08 13.66
N THR A 185 -7.57 -4.99 12.72
CA THR A 185 -6.66 -6.07 12.37
C THR A 185 -6.68 -6.41 10.88
N ILE A 186 -5.59 -6.99 10.39
CA ILE A 186 -5.51 -7.54 9.02
C ILE A 186 -6.44 -8.75 8.89
N GLY A 187 -6.40 -9.68 9.85
CA GLY A 187 -7.37 -10.77 9.95
C GLY A 187 -8.36 -10.51 11.05
N GLY A 188 -9.61 -10.26 10.68
CA GLY A 188 -10.72 -10.18 11.60
C GLY A 188 -11.49 -11.51 11.66
N PRO A 189 -12.74 -11.49 12.13
CA PRO A 189 -13.51 -12.71 12.35
C PRO A 189 -13.94 -13.34 11.02
N CYS A 190 -13.97 -14.66 11.04
CA CYS A 190 -14.40 -15.49 9.92
C CYS A 190 -15.56 -16.37 10.35
N TRP A 191 -16.53 -16.52 9.45
CA TRP A 191 -17.65 -17.42 9.59
C TRP A 191 -17.78 -18.23 8.30
N GLY A 192 -17.83 -19.55 8.43
CA GLY A 192 -17.71 -20.44 7.28
C GLY A 192 -16.44 -20.20 6.48
N THR A 193 -16.58 -19.89 5.20
CA THR A 193 -15.45 -19.63 4.28
C THR A 193 -15.13 -18.15 4.09
N GLY A 194 -15.89 -17.23 4.70
CA GLY A 194 -15.74 -15.80 4.49
C GLY A 194 -15.24 -15.06 5.73
N CYS A 195 -14.40 -14.05 5.53
CA CYS A 195 -13.79 -13.26 6.61
C CYS A 195 -14.06 -11.76 6.47
N ARG A 196 -14.03 -11.05 7.60
CA ARG A 196 -13.86 -9.59 7.66
C ARG A 196 -12.38 -9.29 7.88
N ASP A 197 -11.69 -9.02 6.79
CA ASP A 197 -10.27 -8.71 6.74
C ASP A 197 -10.04 -7.19 6.66
N PHE A 198 -8.80 -6.75 6.92
CA PHE A 198 -8.42 -5.33 7.01
C PHE A 198 -9.53 -4.49 7.67
N HIS A 199 -9.95 -4.98 8.84
CA HIS A 199 -11.21 -4.60 9.46
C HIS A 199 -10.97 -3.59 10.57
N ILE A 200 -11.69 -2.48 10.53
CA ILE A 200 -11.67 -1.41 11.54
C ILE A 200 -13.11 -1.24 12.02
N ASN A 201 -13.39 -1.75 13.21
CA ASN A 201 -14.73 -1.85 13.76
C ASN A 201 -14.79 -1.34 15.20
N ASN A 202 -15.87 -0.64 15.52
CA ASN A 202 -16.11 -0.10 16.86
C ASN A 202 -16.76 -1.17 17.74
N VAL A 203 -17.91 -1.69 17.32
CA VAL A 203 -18.72 -2.62 18.11
C VAL A 203 -19.49 -3.59 17.22
N TYR A 204 -19.73 -4.80 17.74
CA TYR A 204 -20.69 -5.75 17.17
C TYR A 204 -21.97 -5.75 18.01
N GLY A 205 -23.11 -5.66 17.32
CA GLY A 205 -24.43 -5.57 17.95
C GLY A 205 -25.47 -6.46 17.28
N ASN A 206 -25.01 -7.60 16.75
CA ASN A 206 -25.77 -8.65 16.07
C ASN A 206 -26.25 -8.33 14.65
N CYS A 207 -25.41 -7.73 13.79
CA CYS A 207 -25.70 -7.28 12.40
C CYS A 207 -26.44 -5.94 12.25
N PRO A 208 -27.69 -5.71 12.73
CA PRO A 208 -28.35 -4.42 12.61
C PRO A 208 -27.68 -3.28 13.38
N ARG A 209 -26.86 -3.60 14.39
CA ARG A 209 -26.15 -2.62 15.23
C ARG A 209 -24.63 -2.71 15.10
N ASP A 210 -24.12 -3.32 14.04
CA ASP A 210 -22.68 -3.32 13.78
C ASP A 210 -22.26 -1.92 13.31
N VAL A 211 -21.27 -1.35 13.99
CA VAL A 211 -20.80 0.02 13.76
C VAL A 211 -19.29 0.01 13.57
N GLY A 212 -18.80 0.67 12.53
CA GLY A 212 -17.37 0.72 12.25
C GLY A 212 -17.01 1.67 11.12
N TRP A 213 -15.76 1.54 10.67
CA TRP A 213 -15.15 2.44 9.69
C TRP A 213 -14.84 1.75 8.38
N LEU A 214 -14.30 0.51 8.45
CA LEU A 214 -13.81 -0.22 7.30
C LEU A 214 -14.03 -1.73 7.48
N SER A 215 -14.58 -2.39 6.47
CA SER A 215 -14.68 -3.83 6.35
C SER A 215 -14.32 -4.24 4.93
N VAL A 216 -13.20 -4.95 4.80
CA VAL A 216 -12.75 -5.57 3.55
C VAL A 216 -12.94 -7.08 3.70
N GLY A 217 -13.38 -7.82 2.69
CA GLY A 217 -13.57 -9.25 2.92
C GLY A 217 -14.62 -9.89 2.06
N ASP A 218 -14.73 -11.20 2.14
CA ASP A 218 -15.71 -12.01 1.43
C ASP A 218 -16.79 -12.59 2.36
N SER A 219 -16.80 -12.21 3.65
CA SER A 219 -17.87 -12.58 4.59
C SER A 219 -19.25 -12.18 4.08
N ALA A 220 -20.24 -13.04 4.31
CA ALA A 220 -21.62 -12.94 3.83
C ALA A 220 -22.65 -13.18 4.94
N GLU A 221 -22.26 -12.96 6.20
CA GLU A 221 -23.08 -13.30 7.37
C GLU A 221 -24.20 -12.29 7.60
N CYS A 222 -23.86 -11.00 7.49
CA CYS A 222 -24.79 -9.92 7.73
C CYS A 222 -25.42 -9.44 6.42
N LYS A 223 -26.68 -9.01 6.48
CA LYS A 223 -27.37 -8.37 5.35
C LYS A 223 -26.58 -7.18 4.79
N TRP A 224 -25.88 -6.44 5.63
CA TRP A 224 -25.05 -5.32 5.18
C TRP A 224 -23.83 -5.77 4.34
N GLU A 225 -23.42 -7.02 4.40
CA GLU A 225 -22.35 -7.59 3.55
C GLU A 225 -22.90 -8.09 2.22
N ASN A 226 -24.13 -8.59 2.19
CA ASN A 226 -24.75 -9.24 1.02
C ASN A 226 -25.34 -8.29 -0.02
N ARG A 227 -25.09 -6.99 0.13
CA ARG A 227 -25.56 -5.96 -0.82
C ARG A 227 -24.71 -5.89 -2.10
N PHE A 228 -23.68 -6.72 -2.21
CA PHE A 228 -22.69 -6.67 -3.29
C PHE A 228 -22.56 -8.04 -3.96
N PRO A 229 -22.12 -8.06 -5.24
CA PRO A 229 -21.79 -9.31 -5.91
C PRO A 229 -20.83 -10.17 -5.07
N ALA A 230 -20.86 -11.47 -5.32
CA ALA A 230 -19.97 -12.41 -4.66
C ALA A 230 -18.48 -12.01 -4.80
N GLY A 231 -17.66 -12.45 -3.86
CA GLY A 231 -16.23 -12.12 -3.78
C GLY A 231 -15.93 -11.00 -2.77
N VAL A 232 -14.78 -10.34 -2.94
CA VAL A 232 -14.30 -9.31 -2.01
C VAL A 232 -15.21 -8.07 -2.04
N LYS A 233 -15.66 -7.68 -0.86
CA LYS A 233 -16.47 -6.51 -0.55
C LYS A 233 -15.56 -5.45 0.07
N LEU A 234 -15.76 -4.20 -0.35
CA LEU A 234 -15.09 -3.03 0.21
C LEU A 234 -16.20 -2.12 0.76
N ILE A 235 -16.31 -2.07 2.08
CA ILE A 235 -17.36 -1.33 2.79
C ILE A 235 -16.68 -0.39 3.76
N TYR A 236 -17.04 0.89 3.71
CA TYR A 236 -16.42 1.88 4.58
C TYR A 236 -17.33 3.10 4.80
N SER A 237 -17.06 3.83 5.88
CA SER A 237 -17.74 5.08 6.23
C SER A 237 -17.32 6.24 5.31
N LYS A 238 -18.30 6.90 4.68
CA LYS A 238 -18.15 8.19 4.00
C LYS A 238 -18.14 9.37 4.96
N ALA A 239 -18.69 9.19 6.17
CA ALA A 239 -18.67 10.23 7.18
C ALA A 239 -17.24 10.40 7.70
N SER A 240 -16.99 11.48 8.44
CA SER A 240 -15.73 11.65 9.18
C SER A 240 -15.63 10.77 10.43
N THR A 241 -16.60 9.87 10.67
CA THR A 241 -16.72 9.04 11.88
C THR A 241 -17.12 7.59 11.55
N HIS A 242 -17.11 6.71 12.55
CA HIS A 242 -17.74 5.39 12.42
C HIS A 242 -19.25 5.53 12.16
N VAL A 243 -19.80 4.55 11.44
CA VAL A 243 -21.22 4.51 11.10
C VAL A 243 -21.76 3.10 11.22
N ASN A 244 -23.06 2.99 11.43
CA ASN A 244 -23.73 1.69 11.41
C ASN A 244 -23.69 1.15 9.97
N TYR A 245 -23.18 -0.06 9.75
CA TYR A 245 -23.03 -0.62 8.38
C TYR A 245 -24.34 -0.76 7.60
N ASN A 246 -25.49 -0.58 8.26
CA ASN A 246 -26.83 -0.55 7.66
C ASN A 246 -27.25 0.83 7.11
N THR A 247 -26.42 1.88 7.19
CA THR A 247 -26.75 3.27 6.79
C THR A 247 -26.31 3.61 5.36
N PHE A 248 -27.08 3.12 4.39
CA PHE A 248 -26.59 2.80 3.04
C PHE A 248 -26.28 3.96 2.08
N THR A 249 -27.06 5.03 2.06
CA THR A 249 -26.98 6.05 0.99
C THR A 249 -26.23 7.30 1.43
N ILE A 250 -26.40 7.68 2.69
CA ILE A 250 -25.90 8.96 3.22
C ILE A 250 -24.45 8.82 3.68
N VAL A 251 -24.09 7.72 4.33
CA VAL A 251 -22.81 7.63 5.07
C VAL A 251 -21.97 6.39 4.78
N LEU A 252 -22.37 5.49 3.86
CA LEU A 252 -21.58 4.32 3.46
C LEU A 252 -21.41 4.22 1.94
N LYS A 253 -20.17 4.10 1.42
CA LYS A 253 -19.88 3.97 -0.02
C LYS A 253 -19.51 2.53 -0.35
N THR A 254 -19.75 2.14 -1.61
CA THR A 254 -19.74 0.73 -2.04
C THR A 254 -19.25 0.52 -3.49
N TYR A 255 -19.09 -0.77 -3.85
CA TYR A 255 -18.50 -1.32 -5.08
C TYR A 255 -18.89 -0.68 -6.41
N LYS A 256 -20.08 -0.09 -6.55
CA LYS A 256 -20.48 0.57 -7.82
C LYS A 256 -19.56 1.71 -8.25
N ASN A 257 -18.64 2.09 -7.36
CA ASN A 257 -17.78 3.24 -7.50
C ASN A 257 -16.33 2.97 -7.06
N ILE A 258 -16.06 1.97 -6.21
CA ILE A 258 -14.68 1.62 -5.79
C ILE A 258 -14.24 0.31 -6.42
N THR A 259 -13.05 0.39 -6.96
CA THR A 259 -12.54 -0.45 -8.03
C THR A 259 -11.56 -1.46 -7.43
N TYR A 260 -10.72 -1.01 -6.50
CA TYR A 260 -9.74 -1.81 -5.76
C TYR A 260 -9.24 -1.07 -4.51
N ILE A 261 -8.58 -1.82 -3.62
CA ILE A 261 -7.79 -1.28 -2.49
C ILE A 261 -6.33 -1.64 -2.73
N SER A 262 -5.43 -0.67 -2.55
CA SER A 262 -3.99 -0.87 -2.64
C SER A 262 -3.34 -0.70 -1.28
N ILE A 263 -2.32 -1.51 -1.03
CA ILE A 263 -1.40 -1.31 0.08
C ILE A 263 -0.04 -1.00 -0.52
N ILE A 264 0.50 0.14 -0.13
CA ILE A 264 1.74 0.69 -0.66
C ILE A 264 2.68 1.01 0.51
N PHE A 265 3.98 0.79 0.31
CA PHE A 265 5.01 1.03 1.33
C PHE A 265 6.01 2.09 0.92
N HIS A 266 6.57 2.77 1.91
CA HIS A 266 7.61 3.77 1.73
C HIS A 266 8.80 3.51 2.66
N LEU A 267 9.97 4.05 2.29
CA LEU A 267 11.24 3.94 3.02
C LEU A 267 11.70 5.32 3.50
#